data_AF-I3RKM7-F1
#
_entry.id   AF-I3RKM7-F1
#
_cell.length_a   1.000
_cell.length_b   1.000
_cell.length_c   1.000
_cell.angle_alpha   90.00
_cell.angle_beta   90.00
_cell.angle_gamma   90.00
#
_symmetry.space_group_name_H-M   'P 1'
#
loop_
_entity.id
_entity.type
_entity.pdbx_description
1 polymer ?
#
loop_
_entity_poly.entity_id
_entity_poly.type
_entity_poly.pdbx_seq_one_letter_code
_entity_poly.pdbx_strand_id
1 'polypeptide(L)'
;MSEGIADRIRHLVEAMNRLELQIAGETEILKEHYVKAAAAMPEDKNYFLNGVQTGSVVKSYLLTRRGIEVPGEATIQIPEFIDSVLKFANYPKRKIEVLSDLATHLQNVHALIGSQEAH
;
A
#
# COMPACT_ATOMS: atom_id res chain seq x y z
N MET A 1 18.10 -20.47 -20.90
CA MET A 1 17.81 -19.02 -21.04
C MET A 1 16.69 -18.52 -20.12
N SER A 2 16.29 -19.26 -19.07
CA SER A 2 15.26 -18.86 -18.10
C SER A 2 15.81 -18.23 -16.81
N GLU A 3 17.11 -18.38 -16.52
CA GLU A 3 17.72 -17.89 -15.27
C GLU A 3 17.68 -16.35 -15.14
N GLY A 4 17.74 -15.60 -16.25
CA GLY A 4 17.78 -14.13 -16.19
C GLY A 4 16.47 -13.43 -15.78
N ILE A 5 15.29 -13.97 -16.10
CA ILE A 5 14.02 -13.29 -15.78
C ILE A 5 13.61 -13.52 -14.32
N ALA A 6 13.83 -14.73 -13.80
CA ALA A 6 13.57 -15.07 -12.40
C ALA A 6 14.45 -14.24 -11.46
N ASP A 7 15.74 -14.07 -11.79
CA ASP A 7 16.65 -13.19 -11.05
C ASP A 7 16.18 -11.74 -11.04
N ARG A 8 15.76 -11.20 -12.19
CA ARG A 8 15.27 -9.83 -12.28
C ARG A 8 13.98 -9.62 -11.49
N ILE A 9 13.06 -10.59 -11.49
CA ILE A 9 11.85 -10.56 -10.67
C ILE A 9 12.20 -10.60 -9.18
N ARG A 10 13.14 -11.46 -8.76
CA ARG A 10 13.62 -11.52 -7.37
C ARG A 10 14.19 -10.18 -6.90
N HIS A 11 15.02 -9.52 -7.71
CA HIS A 11 15.53 -8.19 -7.37
C HIS A 11 14.41 -7.15 -7.21
N LEU A 12 13.37 -7.21 -8.05
CA LEU A 12 12.19 -6.34 -7.90
C LEU A 12 11.43 -6.62 -6.61
N VAL A 13 11.27 -7.89 -6.21
CA VAL A 13 10.65 -8.28 -4.94
C VAL A 13 11.45 -7.72 -3.76
N GLU A 14 12.77 -7.87 -3.76
CA GLU A 14 13.61 -7.36 -2.68
C GLU A 14 13.59 -5.82 -2.59
N ALA A 15 13.64 -5.13 -3.74
CA ALA A 15 13.55 -3.68 -3.77
C ALA A 15 12.20 -3.19 -3.25
N MET A 16 11.11 -3.88 -3.62
CA MET A 16 9.78 -3.58 -3.12
C MET A 16 9.65 -3.84 -1.62
N ASN A 17 10.17 -4.95 -1.10
CA ASN A 17 10.15 -5.22 0.34
C ASN A 17 10.91 -4.16 1.14
N ARG A 18 12.07 -3.71 0.64
CA ARG A 18 12.82 -2.59 1.25
C ARG A 18 12.00 -1.31 1.23
N LEU A 19 11.34 -1.01 0.11
CA LEU A 19 10.48 0.17 -0.01
C LEU A 19 9.25 0.08 0.90
N GLU A 20 8.61 -1.08 1.01
CA GLU A 20 7.49 -1.33 1.93
C GLU A 20 7.91 -1.06 3.38
N LEU A 21 9.09 -1.54 3.78
CA LEU A 21 9.63 -1.30 5.12
C LEU A 21 9.92 0.18 5.36
N GLN A 22 10.49 0.88 4.38
CA GLN A 22 10.72 2.32 4.46
C GLN A 22 9.39 3.09 4.57
N ILE A 23 8.40 2.76 3.74
CA ILE A 23 7.06 3.35 3.80
C ILE A 23 6.44 3.11 5.19
N ALA A 24 6.56 1.91 5.75
CA ALA A 24 6.05 1.62 7.10
C ALA A 24 6.73 2.49 8.17
N GLY A 25 8.06 2.65 8.10
CA GLY A 25 8.80 3.55 9.00
C GLY A 25 8.34 5.01 8.89
N GLU A 26 8.26 5.54 7.67
CA GLU A 26 7.78 6.90 7.43
C GLU A 26 6.31 7.09 7.84
N THR A 27 5.49 6.04 7.72
CA THR A 27 4.09 6.04 8.15
C THR A 27 3.97 6.21 9.66
N GLU A 28 4.77 5.49 10.45
CA GLU A 28 4.75 5.64 11.91
C GLU A 28 5.19 7.05 12.34
N ILE A 29 6.22 7.60 11.72
CA ILE A 29 6.66 8.98 11.94
C ILE A 29 5.52 9.96 11.60
N LEU A 30 4.87 9.77 10.45
CA LEU A 30 3.77 10.62 10.00
C LEU A 30 2.57 10.58 10.97
N LYS A 31 2.20 9.39 11.47
CA LYS A 31 1.14 9.23 12.48
C LYS A 31 1.43 10.04 13.73
N GLU A 32 2.66 9.98 14.25
CA GLU A 32 3.05 10.77 15.42
C GLU A 32 2.91 12.28 15.16
N HIS A 33 3.38 12.76 14.01
CA HIS A 33 3.28 14.17 13.64
C HIS A 33 1.83 14.63 13.55
N TYR A 34 0.96 13.84 12.93
CA TYR A 34 -0.47 14.16 12.83
C TYR A 34 -1.15 14.20 14.19
N VAL A 35 -0.87 13.25 15.09
CA VAL A 35 -1.43 13.25 16.45
C VAL A 35 -0.99 14.50 17.22
N LYS A 36 0.31 14.83 17.17
CA LYS A 36 0.85 16.04 17.82
C LYS A 36 0.23 17.32 17.25
N ALA A 37 0.09 17.42 15.93
CA ALA A 37 -0.52 18.56 15.26
C ALA A 37 -2.01 18.70 15.61
N ALA A 38 -2.77 17.60 15.59
CA ALA A 38 -4.18 17.59 15.97
C ALA A 38 -4.37 18.01 17.43
N ALA A 39 -3.55 17.49 18.35
CA ALA A 39 -3.61 17.84 19.77
C ALA A 39 -3.26 19.32 20.04
N ALA A 40 -2.53 19.99 19.14
CA ALA A 40 -2.25 21.43 19.22
C ALA A 40 -3.36 22.29 18.59
N MET A 41 -4.31 21.69 17.87
CA MET A 41 -5.34 22.42 17.14
C MET A 41 -6.43 22.98 18.08
N PRO A 42 -6.93 24.21 17.84
CA PRO A 42 -8.06 24.75 18.61
C PRO A 42 -9.34 23.93 18.43
N GLU A 43 -10.18 23.87 19.45
CA GLU A 43 -11.40 23.04 19.45
C GLU A 43 -12.45 23.47 18.41
N ASP A 44 -12.49 24.75 18.06
CA ASP A 44 -13.43 25.31 17.08
C ASP A 44 -12.94 25.19 15.62
N LYS A 45 -11.75 24.62 15.40
CA LYS A 45 -11.15 24.48 14.08
C LYS A 45 -11.21 23.03 13.60
N ASN A 46 -11.35 22.91 12.29
CA ASN A 46 -11.16 21.68 11.56
C ASN A 46 -10.40 21.95 10.25
N TYR A 47 -9.83 20.90 9.67
CA TYR A 47 -9.12 20.98 8.39
C TYR A 47 -9.62 19.88 7.45
N PHE A 48 -9.95 20.26 6.21
CA PHE A 48 -10.47 19.33 5.22
C PHE A 48 -9.34 18.57 4.51
N LEU A 49 -9.36 17.24 4.64
CA LEU A 49 -8.37 16.33 4.05
C LEU A 49 -8.78 15.95 2.62
N ASN A 50 -8.57 16.89 1.69
CA ASN A 50 -8.90 16.69 0.28
C ASN A 50 -7.98 15.65 -0.40
N GLY A 51 -8.51 14.89 -1.36
CA GLY A 51 -7.76 13.92 -2.15
C GLY A 51 -7.43 12.61 -1.44
N VAL A 52 -7.93 12.43 -0.21
CA VAL A 52 -7.69 11.24 0.60
C VAL A 52 -8.92 10.33 0.59
N GLN A 53 -8.70 9.03 0.43
CA GLN A 53 -9.75 8.02 0.42
C GLN A 53 -9.30 6.79 1.20
N THR A 54 -10.24 6.17 1.92
CA THR A 54 -10.02 4.88 2.60
C THR A 54 -10.76 3.71 1.92
N GLY A 55 -11.44 3.97 0.80
CA GLY A 55 -12.25 3.00 0.08
C GLY A 55 -12.87 3.57 -1.20
N SER A 56 -13.70 2.77 -1.86
CA SER A 56 -14.34 3.12 -3.15
C SER A 56 -15.42 4.20 -3.06
N VAL A 57 -16.01 4.38 -1.88
CA VAL A 57 -16.99 5.43 -1.62
C VAL A 57 -16.24 6.70 -1.22
N VAL A 58 -16.46 7.77 -1.98
CA VAL A 58 -15.87 9.09 -1.68
C VAL A 58 -16.51 9.65 -0.43
N LYS A 59 -15.69 9.97 0.57
CA LYS A 59 -16.11 10.59 1.83
C LYS A 59 -15.37 11.89 2.06
N SER A 60 -15.99 12.78 2.84
CA SER A 60 -15.36 14.01 3.31
C SER A 60 -14.75 13.77 4.69
N TYR A 61 -13.44 13.94 4.81
CA TYR A 61 -12.71 13.75 6.06
C TYR A 61 -12.26 15.11 6.61
N LEU A 62 -12.59 15.37 7.88
CA LEU A 62 -12.19 16.57 8.60
C LEU A 62 -11.24 16.19 9.73
N LEU A 63 -10.01 16.67 9.68
CA LEU A 63 -9.10 16.61 10.82
C LEU A 63 -9.58 17.59 11.88
N THR A 64 -9.71 17.12 13.13
CA THR A 64 -10.05 17.91 14.30
C THR A 64 -9.07 17.63 15.42
N ARG A 65 -9.18 18.38 16.54
CA ARG A 65 -8.42 18.10 17.76
C ARG A 65 -8.65 16.68 18.31
N ARG A 66 -9.83 16.10 18.06
CA ARG A 66 -10.27 14.82 18.64
C ARG A 66 -10.03 13.61 17.72
N GLY A 67 -9.67 13.85 16.47
CA GLY A 67 -9.47 12.80 15.46
C GLY A 67 -10.01 13.20 14.09
N ILE A 68 -10.33 12.21 13.27
CA ILE A 68 -10.90 12.41 11.94
C ILE A 68 -12.41 12.29 12.01
N GLU A 69 -13.11 13.38 11.73
CA GLU A 69 -14.56 13.39 11.61
C GLU A 69 -14.99 13.11 10.17
N VAL A 70 -16.04 12.31 10.06
CA VAL A 70 -16.73 12.03 8.81
C VAL A 70 -18.20 12.39 9.03
N PRO A 71 -18.82 13.25 8.19
CA PRO A 71 -20.20 13.66 8.40
C PRO A 71 -21.16 12.47 8.50
N GLY A 72 -21.90 12.40 9.61
CA GLY A 72 -22.85 11.32 9.87
C GLY A 72 -22.26 10.02 10.41
N GLU A 73 -20.95 9.98 10.69
CA GLU A 73 -20.24 8.80 11.21
C GLU A 73 -19.51 9.13 12.52
N ALA A 74 -18.99 8.09 13.18
CA ALA A 74 -18.17 8.24 14.37
C ALA A 74 -16.78 8.78 14.02
N THR A 75 -16.17 9.52 14.95
CA THR A 75 -14.79 10.00 14.83
C THR A 75 -13.81 8.82 14.77
N ILE A 76 -12.94 8.82 13.77
CA ILE A 76 -11.91 7.82 13.54
C ILE A 76 -10.62 8.29 14.19
N GLN A 77 -9.86 7.36 14.80
CA GLN A 77 -8.54 7.68 15.33
C GLN A 77 -7.55 7.98 14.19
N ILE A 78 -6.70 8.98 14.36
CA ILE A 78 -5.80 9.43 13.30
C ILE A 78 -4.85 8.33 12.82
N PRO A 79 -4.25 7.49 13.70
CA PRO A 79 -3.43 6.36 13.24
C PRO A 79 -4.19 5.37 12.36
N GLU A 80 -5.42 4.98 12.78
CA GLU A 80 -6.28 4.04 12.05
C GLU A 80 -6.71 4.59 10.69
N PHE A 81 -6.98 5.90 10.63
CA PHE A 81 -7.28 6.59 9.38
C PHE A 81 -6.11 6.53 8.39
N ILE A 82 -4.90 6.90 8.83
CA ILE A 82 -3.69 6.89 7.98
C ILE A 82 -3.41 5.47 7.44
N ASP A 83 -3.54 4.44 8.27
CA ASP A 83 -3.39 3.04 7.83
C ASP A 83 -4.39 2.68 6.73
N SER A 84 -5.64 3.11 6.89
CA SER A 84 -6.70 2.82 5.92
C SER A 84 -6.45 3.52 4.58
N VAL A 85 -5.94 4.75 4.60
CA VAL A 85 -5.57 5.51 3.39
C VAL A 85 -4.44 4.81 2.63
N LEU A 86 -3.38 4.42 3.33
CA LEU A 86 -2.22 3.79 2.71
C LEU A 86 -2.55 2.39 2.18
N LYS A 87 -3.35 1.62 2.92
CA LYS A 87 -3.84 0.32 2.47
C LYS A 87 -4.64 0.44 1.16
N PHE A 88 -5.47 1.48 1.02
CA PHE A 88 -6.25 1.70 -0.19
C PHE A 88 -5.39 2.13 -1.39
N ALA A 89 -4.34 2.92 -1.17
CA ALA A 89 -3.45 3.38 -2.23
C ALA A 89 -2.59 2.27 -2.87
N ASN A 90 -2.46 1.11 -2.23
CA ASN A 90 -1.39 0.16 -2.54
C ASN A 90 -1.81 -0.91 -3.58
N TYR A 91 -1.62 -0.63 -4.87
CA TYR A 91 -1.73 -1.59 -5.98
C TYR A 91 -0.42 -1.99 -6.74
N PRO A 92 0.80 -1.55 -6.38
CA PRO A 92 2.05 -2.05 -7.01
C PRO A 92 2.39 -3.50 -6.70
N LYS A 93 2.21 -3.96 -5.44
CA LYS A 93 2.60 -5.32 -4.98
C LYS A 93 1.98 -6.43 -5.83
N ARG A 94 0.70 -6.26 -6.15
CA ARG A 94 -0.07 -7.22 -6.94
C ARG A 94 0.51 -7.43 -8.34
N LYS A 95 1.08 -6.40 -8.96
CA LYS A 95 1.66 -6.51 -10.32
C LYS A 95 2.91 -7.39 -10.33
N ILE A 96 3.71 -7.39 -9.26
CA ILE A 96 4.93 -8.20 -9.16
C ILE A 96 4.60 -9.66 -8.83
N GLU A 97 3.62 -9.90 -7.96
CA GLU A 97 3.08 -11.26 -7.72
C GLU A 97 2.65 -11.91 -9.03
N VAL A 98 1.86 -11.20 -9.84
CA VAL A 98 1.43 -11.66 -11.15
C VAL A 98 2.62 -11.91 -12.09
N LEU A 99 3.66 -11.07 -12.09
CA LEU A 99 4.86 -11.32 -12.88
C LEU A 99 5.61 -12.59 -12.46
N SER A 100 5.66 -12.88 -11.16
CA SER A 100 6.26 -14.11 -10.64
C SER A 100 5.48 -15.35 -11.10
N ASP A 101 4.15 -15.30 -10.97
CA ASP A 101 3.26 -16.38 -11.42
C ASP A 101 3.45 -16.65 -12.92
N LEU A 102 3.46 -15.59 -13.73
CA LEU A 102 3.69 -15.67 -15.18
C LEU A 102 5.07 -16.26 -15.52
N ALA A 103 6.12 -15.92 -14.77
CA ALA A 103 7.46 -16.48 -14.97
C ALA A 103 7.52 -17.97 -14.64
N THR A 104 6.85 -18.41 -13.57
CA THR A 104 6.70 -19.83 -13.23
C THR A 104 5.95 -20.59 -14.33
N HIS A 105 4.87 -20.02 -14.86
CA HIS A 105 4.16 -20.62 -15.98
C HIS A 105 5.05 -20.78 -17.21
N LEU A 106 5.87 -19.76 -17.54
CA LEU A 106 6.80 -19.83 -18.66
C LEU A 106 7.87 -20.93 -18.47
N GLN A 107 8.39 -21.10 -17.26
CA GLN A 107 9.32 -22.21 -16.95
C GLN A 107 8.66 -23.57 -17.19
N ASN A 108 7.43 -23.75 -16.74
CA ASN A 108 6.68 -25.00 -16.93
C ASN A 108 6.41 -25.27 -18.42
N VAL A 109 6.12 -24.25 -19.21
CA VAL A 109 5.97 -24.36 -20.67
C VAL A 109 7.28 -24.83 -21.32
N HIS A 110 8.42 -24.23 -20.96
CA HIS A 110 9.72 -24.68 -21.47
C HIS A 110 10.05 -26.13 -21.08
N ALA A 111 9.72 -26.53 -19.85
CA ALA A 111 9.90 -27.91 -19.40
C ALA A 111 9.02 -28.90 -20.20
N LEU A 112 7.77 -28.53 -20.50
CA LEU A 112 6.86 -29.33 -21.32
C LEU A 112 7.41 -29.51 -22.75
N ILE A 113 7.88 -28.42 -23.37
CA ILE A 113 8.46 -28.45 -24.72
C ILE A 113 9.71 -29.33 -24.77
N GLY A 114 10.63 -29.17 -23.81
CA GLY A 114 11.86 -29.97 -23.74
C GLY A 114 11.63 -31.46 -23.43
N SER A 115 10.44 -31.84 -22.97
CA SER A 115 10.09 -33.24 -22.68
C SER A 115 9.53 -34.00 -23.90
N GLN A 116 9.09 -33.30 -24.95
CA GLN A 116 8.50 -33.91 -26.15
C GLN A 116 9.51 -34.40 -27.19
N GLU A 117 10.79 -33.99 -27.10
CA GLU A 117 11.83 -34.41 -28.05
C GLU A 117 12.51 -35.76 -27.68
N ALA A 118 12.04 -36.45 -26.63
CA ALA A 118 12.61 -37.71 -26.14
C ALA A 118 11.82 -38.98 -26.49
N HIS A 119 10.83 -38.90 -27.40
CA HIS A 119 10.05 -40.04 -27.87
C HIS A 119 10.05 -40.18 -29.39
#